data_AF-A0A2M7M5U0-F1
#
_entry.id   AF-A0A2M7M5U0-F1
#
_cell.length_a   1.000
_cell.length_b   1.000
_cell.length_c   1.000
_cell.angle_alpha   90.00
_cell.angle_beta   90.00
_cell.angle_gamma   90.00
#
_symmetry.space_group_name_H-M   'P 1'
#
loop_
_entity.id
_entity.type
_entity.pdbx_description
1 polymer ?
#
loop_
_entity_poly.entity_id
_entity_poly.type
_entity_poly.pdbx_seq_one_letter_code
_entity_poly.pdbx_strand_id
1 'polypeptide(L)' 'MPTKLNFKAKAPRPGHFLWQEQLPGGAHWSGVIRRGTLLTLTDLQGGANVAMLMNNLEVKSERYNMPDTLKAQKTAFLT' A
#
# COMPACT_ATOMS: atom_id res chain seq x y z
N MET A 1 7.48 0.07 31.35
CA MET A 1 7.31 1.54 31.16
C MET A 1 6.73 1.77 29.78
N PRO A 2 5.61 2.50 29.61
CA PRO A 2 5.04 2.71 28.29
C PRO A 2 5.62 3.98 27.66
N THR A 3 6.44 3.82 26.61
CA THR A 3 6.81 4.95 25.76
C THR A 3 5.64 5.23 24.84
N LYS A 4 4.95 6.36 25.05
CA LYS A 4 3.97 6.87 24.08
C LYS A 4 4.72 7.27 22.81
N LEU A 5 4.71 6.40 21.80
CA LEU A 5 5.22 6.73 20.47
C LEU A 5 4.24 7.72 19.83
N ASN A 6 4.68 8.98 19.71
CA ASN A 6 3.88 10.04 19.12
C ASN A 6 4.03 10.00 17.60
N PHE A 7 3.22 9.18 16.94
CA PHE A 7 3.15 9.14 15.49
C PHE A 7 2.33 10.34 14.99
N LYS A 8 3.01 11.38 14.50
CA LYS A 8 2.36 12.30 13.56
C LYS A 8 2.33 11.64 12.18
N ALA A 9 1.40 10.70 11.99
CA ALA A 9 0.98 10.33 10.64
C ALA A 9 0.59 11.63 9.93
N LYS A 10 1.17 11.91 8.75
CA LYS A 10 0.80 13.08 7.96
C LYS A 10 -0.68 12.95 7.66
N ALA A 11 -1.49 13.79 8.30
CA ALA A 11 -2.94 13.72 8.20
C ALA A 11 -3.34 13.75 6.71
N PRO A 12 -4.24 12.86 6.26
CA PRO A 12 -4.74 12.91 4.90
C PRO A 12 -5.30 14.31 4.64
N ARG A 13 -5.11 14.82 3.42
CA ARG A 13 -5.64 16.14 3.02
C ARG A 13 -7.12 16.23 3.45
N PRO A 14 -7.56 17.31 4.12
CA PRO A 14 -8.95 17.44 4.55
C PRO A 14 -9.87 17.32 3.32
N GLY A 15 -10.72 16.29 3.27
CA GLY A 15 -11.75 16.14 2.23
C GLY A 15 -12.15 14.72 1.78
N HIS A 16 -11.28 13.70 1.83
CA HIS A 16 -11.63 12.38 1.24
C HIS A 16 -10.95 11.19 1.95
N PHE A 17 -11.28 10.96 3.22
CA PHE A 17 -10.95 9.70 3.89
C PHE A 17 -12.04 8.68 3.59
N LEU A 18 -11.74 7.67 2.77
CA LEU A 18 -12.74 6.69 2.33
C LEU A 18 -12.89 5.52 3.30
N TRP A 19 -11.77 5.00 3.83
CA TRP A 19 -11.76 3.75 4.58
C TRP A 19 -10.43 3.53 5.32
N GLN A 20 -10.47 2.75 6.41
CA GLN A 20 -9.31 2.27 7.18
C GLN A 20 -9.52 0.84 7.65
N GLU A 21 -8.45 0.06 7.69
CA GLU A 21 -8.40 -1.22 8.38
C GLU A 21 -6.99 -1.46 8.96
N GLN A 22 -6.93 -2.21 10.05
CA GLN A 22 -5.68 -2.74 10.58
C GLN A 22 -5.57 -4.20 10.16
N LEU A 23 -4.49 -4.55 9.47
CA LEU A 23 -4.23 -5.91 9.02
C LEU A 23 -3.31 -6.63 10.02
N PRO A 24 -3.77 -7.71 10.67
CA PRO A 24 -2.91 -8.55 11.49
C PRO A 24 -1.80 -9.22 10.66
N GLY A 25 -0.70 -9.60 11.31
CA GLY A 25 0.33 -10.39 10.67
C GLY A 25 -0.21 -11.72 10.12
N GLY A 26 0.15 -12.06 8.88
CA GLY A 26 -0.33 -13.26 8.19
C GLY A 26 -1.76 -13.17 7.64
N ALA A 27 -2.45 -12.03 7.81
CA ALA A 27 -3.74 -11.78 7.18
C ALA A 27 -3.59 -11.37 5.71
N HIS A 28 -4.71 -11.43 4.99
CA HIS A 28 -4.81 -11.00 3.60
C HIS A 28 -5.95 -10.00 3.47
N TRP A 29 -5.82 -9.10 2.49
CA TRP A 29 -6.86 -8.15 2.13
C TRP A 29 -6.91 -7.97 0.62
N SER A 30 -8.11 -7.74 0.10
CA SER A 30 -8.32 -7.39 -1.30
C SER A 30 -9.41 -6.34 -1.42
N GLY A 31 -9.24 -5.42 -2.37
CA GLY A 31 -10.20 -4.34 -2.59
C GLY A 31 -10.00 -3.68 -3.94
N VAL A 32 -11.02 -2.94 -4.38
CA VAL A 32 -10.97 -2.15 -5.61
C VAL A 32 -10.52 -0.74 -5.28
N ILE A 33 -9.39 -0.33 -5.85
CA ILE A 33 -8.92 1.06 -5.80
C ILE A 33 -9.24 1.74 -7.12
N ARG A 34 -10.14 2.73 -7.10
CA ARG A 34 -10.51 3.49 -8.30
C ARG A 34 -9.40 4.46 -8.69
N ARG A 35 -9.38 4.85 -9.97
CA ARG A 35 -8.45 5.86 -10.50
C ARG A 35 -8.59 7.16 -9.69
N GLY A 36 -7.46 7.74 -9.30
CA GLY A 36 -7.42 8.98 -8.50
C GLY A 36 -7.50 8.76 -6.98
N THR A 37 -7.64 7.52 -6.52
CA THR A 37 -7.62 7.19 -5.08
C THR A 37 -6.18 6.95 -4.59
N LEU A 38 -5.87 7.47 -3.40
CA LEU A 38 -4.62 7.21 -2.70
C LEU A 38 -4.78 6.01 -1.75
N LEU A 39 -3.94 5.00 -1.90
CA LEU A 39 -3.76 3.94 -0.91
C LEU A 39 -2.49 4.22 -0.10
N THR A 40 -2.59 4.18 1.23
CA THR A 40 -1.44 4.32 2.14
C THR A 40 -1.32 3.07 2.99
N LEU A 41 -0.17 2.41 2.92
CA LEU A 41 0.19 1.30 3.80
C LEU A 41 1.14 1.84 4.87
N THR A 42 0.91 1.49 6.13
CA THR A 42 1.73 1.97 7.25
C THR A 42 2.10 0.81 8.15
N ASP A 43 3.39 0.59 8.29
CA ASP A 43 3.93 -0.30 9.32
C ASP A 43 3.89 0.42 10.67
N LEU A 44 2.98 -0.03 11.55
CA LEU A 44 2.72 0.60 12.83
C LEU A 44 3.78 0.27 13.91
N GLN A 45 4.44 -0.89 13.79
CA GLN A 45 5.33 -1.40 14.84
C GLN A 45 6.78 -1.53 14.38
N GLY A 46 7.03 -1.60 13.07
CA GLY A 46 8.35 -1.82 12.49
C GLY A 46 8.58 -3.29 12.12
N GLY A 47 9.25 -3.50 10.99
CA GLY A 47 9.64 -4.83 10.52
C GLY A 47 8.56 -5.59 9.74
N ALA A 48 7.43 -4.94 9.44
CA ALA A 48 6.39 -5.54 8.62
C ALA A 48 6.81 -5.57 7.13
N ASN A 49 6.44 -6.64 6.44
CA ASN A 49 6.58 -6.78 5.00
C ASN A 49 5.22 -7.04 4.36
N VAL A 50 5.00 -6.47 3.18
CA VAL A 50 3.76 -6.65 2.41
C VAL A 50 4.12 -7.19 1.03
N ALA A 51 3.52 -8.34 0.68
CA ALA A 51 3.44 -8.77 -0.70
C ALA A 51 2.17 -8.19 -1.32
N MET A 52 2.28 -7.60 -2.51
CA MET A 52 1.16 -6.91 -3.17
C MET A 52 0.99 -7.40 -4.60
N LEU A 53 -0.28 -7.58 -5.00
CA LEU A 53 -0.69 -7.81 -6.39
C LEU A 53 -1.65 -6.70 -6.81
N MET A 54 -1.49 -6.20 -8.03
CA MET A 54 -2.36 -5.19 -8.63
C MET A 54 -2.82 -5.68 -10.00
N ASN A 55 -4.13 -5.77 -10.18
CA ASN A 55 -4.76 -6.22 -11.43
C ASN A 55 -5.77 -5.17 -11.88
N ASN A 56 -5.95 -5.03 -13.19
CA ASN A 56 -7.04 -4.23 -13.72
C ASN A 56 -8.37 -4.96 -13.44
N LEU A 57 -9.32 -4.25 -12.83
CA LEU A 57 -10.63 -4.81 -12.51
C LEU A 57 -11.43 -5.21 -13.75
N GLU A 58 -11.32 -4.43 -14.83
CA GLU A 58 -12.10 -4.59 -16.06
C GLU A 58 -11.42 -5.57 -17.03
N VAL A 59 -10.08 -5.64 -16.98
CA VAL A 59 -9.26 -6.49 -17.86
C VAL A 59 -8.40 -7.43 -17.01
N LYS A 60 -8.94 -8.61 -16.69
CA LYS A 60 -8.32 -9.55 -15.72
C LYS A 60 -6.94 -10.10 -16.13
N SER A 61 -6.60 -10.03 -17.42
CA SER A 61 -5.27 -10.42 -17.92
C SER A 61 -4.21 -9.33 -17.71
N GLU A 62 -4.62 -8.09 -17.48
CA GLU A 62 -3.73 -6.96 -17.25
C GLU A 62 -3.40 -6.86 -15.77
N ARG A 63 -2.11 -6.97 -15.47
CA ARG A 63 -1.56 -6.92 -14.11
C ARG A 63 -0.30 -6.11 -14.07
N TYR A 64 -0.02 -5.55 -12.90
CA TYR A 64 1.26 -4.94 -12.61
C TYR A 64 2.41 -5.92 -12.84
N ASN A 65 3.49 -5.43 -13.46
CA ASN A 65 4.69 -6.20 -13.79
C ASN A 65 5.92 -5.54 -13.16
N MET A 66 6.34 -6.04 -12.00
CA MET A 66 7.53 -5.57 -11.29
C MET A 66 8.81 -5.75 -12.11
N PRO A 67 9.13 -6.93 -12.69
CA PRO A 67 10.31 -7.10 -13.53
C PRO A 67 10.46 -6.06 -14.64
N ASP A 68 9.39 -5.82 -15.42
CA ASP A 68 9.46 -4.86 -16.52
C ASP A 68 9.57 -3.42 -16.03
N THR A 69 8.88 -3.08 -14.93
CA THR A 69 8.99 -1.76 -14.28
C THR A 69 10.42 -1.47 -13.85
N LEU A 70 11.04 -2.41 -13.14
CA LEU A 70 12.41 -2.29 -12.63
C LEU A 70 13.44 -2.28 -13.77
N LYS A 71 13.25 -3.12 -14.79
CA LYS A 71 14.10 -3.17 -15.99
C LYS A 71 14.11 -1.84 -16.73
N ALA A 72 12.94 -1.23 -16.92
CA ALA A 72 12.83 0.07 -17.58
C ALA A 72 13.52 1.19 -16.78
N GLN A 73 13.44 1.15 -15.46
CA GLN A 73 14.06 2.12 -14.56
C GLN A 73 15.54 1.86 -14.26
N LYS A 74 16.08 0.69 -14.64
CA LYS A 74 17.43 0.23 -14.32
C LYS A 74 17.73 0.26 -12.81
N THR A 75 16.76 -0.16 -12.00
CA THR A 75 16.86 -0.21 -10.53
C THR A 75 16.45 -1.59 -10.00
N ALA A 76 16.82 -1.88 -8.76
CA ALA A 76 16.39 -3.10 -8.04
C ALA A 76 15.15 -2.87 -7.16
N PHE A 77 14.77 -1.61 -6.90
CA PHE A 77 13.62 -1.25 -6.06
C PHE A 77 12.99 0.09 -6.49
N LEU A 78 11.71 0.28 -6.15
CA LEU A 78 10.97 1.53 -6.31
C LEU A 78 11.19 2.45 -5.10
N THR A 79 11.13 3.78 -5.33
CA THR A 79 11.32 4.83 -4.31
C THR A 79 10.07 5.65 -4.08
#